data_AF-A0A378JQC6-F1
#
_entry.id   AF-A0A378JQC6-F1
#
_cell.length_a   1.000
_cell.length_b   1.000
_cell.length_c   1.000
_cell.angle_alpha   90.00
_cell.angle_beta   90.00
_cell.angle_gamma   90.00
#
_symmetry.space_group_name_H-M   'P 1'
#
loop_
_entity.id
_entity.type
_entity.pdbx_description
1 polymer ?
#
loop_
_entity_poly.entity_id
_entity_poly.type
_entity_poly.pdbx_seq_one_letter_code
_entity_poly.pdbx_strand_id
1 'polypeptide(L)'
;MQYHYLYWQARASQLGFDAKAFIERRDKQPAHSFLSDIKEKLLVLVSKLKREAKPSALEAALSCVQVATETLSQRTAIFSERELLTEAMKHSLIYPERVSQQAIIQAIDHEIKCQSFYEARCNDRGERLLTTPWLLTLEAETIERIERNKGAVPALASLQTVNAFQKEHAPCLPYPMTRSQKKR
;
A
#
# COMPACT_ATOMS: atom_id res chain seq x y z
N MET A 1 52.26 -7.41 -9.34
CA MET A 1 50.84 -7.80 -9.27
C MET A 1 50.67 -9.33 -9.31
N GLN A 2 51.27 -10.09 -8.38
CA GLN A 2 51.13 -11.57 -8.35
C GLN A 2 50.43 -12.09 -7.08
N TYR A 3 50.34 -11.28 -6.02
CA TYR A 3 49.78 -11.69 -4.74
C TYR A 3 48.24 -11.73 -4.70
N HIS A 4 47.56 -11.06 -5.64
CA HIS A 4 46.10 -11.00 -5.61
C HIS A 4 45.43 -12.24 -6.22
N TYR A 5 46.10 -12.93 -7.16
CA TYR A 5 45.54 -14.07 -7.89
C TYR A 5 45.43 -15.32 -7.00
N LEU A 6 46.45 -15.56 -6.17
CA LEU A 6 46.52 -16.72 -5.28
C LEU A 6 45.46 -16.69 -4.17
N TYR A 7 45.12 -15.50 -3.66
CA TYR A 7 44.10 -15.35 -2.62
C TYR A 7 42.70 -15.72 -3.09
N TRP A 8 42.32 -15.28 -4.30
CA TRP A 8 41.01 -15.59 -4.88
C TRP A 8 40.85 -17.08 -5.18
N GLN A 9 41.91 -17.73 -5.65
CA GLN A 9 41.87 -19.15 -6.01
C GLN A 9 41.72 -20.04 -4.76
N ALA A 10 42.41 -19.68 -3.66
CA ALA A 10 42.27 -20.37 -2.38
C ALA A 10 40.88 -20.16 -1.74
N ARG A 11 40.27 -18.99 -1.94
CA ARG A 11 38.91 -18.71 -1.44
C ARG A 11 37.84 -19.45 -2.25
N ALA A 12 38.02 -19.59 -3.55
CA ALA A 12 37.12 -20.34 -4.43
C ALA A 12 37.09 -21.84 -4.09
N SER A 13 38.26 -22.43 -3.80
CA SER A 13 38.34 -23.85 -3.41
C SER A 13 37.68 -24.13 -2.06
N GLN A 14 37.79 -23.22 -1.08
CA GLN A 14 37.06 -23.32 0.20
C GLN A 14 35.55 -23.29 0.03
N LEU A 15 35.04 -22.59 -0.99
CA LEU A 15 33.61 -22.51 -1.32
C LEU A 15 33.14 -23.68 -2.20
N GLY A 16 34.01 -24.67 -2.47
CA GLY A 16 33.69 -25.81 -3.34
C GLY A 16 33.51 -25.44 -4.82
N PHE A 17 33.97 -24.25 -5.22
CA PHE A 17 33.83 -23.76 -6.59
C PHE A 17 35.12 -24.05 -7.38
N ASP A 18 35.04 -25.02 -8.30
CA ASP A 18 36.10 -25.28 -9.26
C ASP A 18 35.85 -24.54 -10.58
N ALA A 19 36.63 -23.48 -10.80
CA ALA A 19 36.55 -22.64 -11.99
C ALA A 19 36.84 -23.41 -13.29
N LYS A 20 37.69 -24.44 -13.26
CA LYS A 20 38.01 -25.23 -14.46
C LYS A 20 36.84 -26.13 -14.82
N ALA A 21 36.29 -26.84 -13.84
CA ALA A 21 35.09 -27.65 -14.03
C ALA A 21 33.87 -26.80 -14.45
N PHE A 22 33.77 -25.55 -13.98
CA PHE A 22 32.73 -24.62 -14.40
C PHE A 22 32.84 -24.25 -15.88
N ILE A 23 34.05 -23.92 -16.37
CA ILE A 23 34.27 -23.58 -17.78
C ILE A 23 34.01 -24.81 -18.67
N GLU A 24 34.48 -26.00 -18.28
CA GLU A 24 34.25 -27.24 -19.05
C GLU A 24 32.78 -27.67 -19.10
N ARG A 25 31.97 -27.30 -18.10
CA ARG A 25 30.52 -27.57 -18.07
C ARG A 25 29.69 -26.47 -18.74
N ARG A 26 30.27 -25.28 -18.98
CA ARG A 26 29.57 -24.15 -19.63
C ARG A 26 29.15 -24.47 -21.05
N ASP A 27 29.99 -25.19 -21.79
CA ASP A 27 29.73 -25.55 -23.19
C ASP A 27 28.81 -26.79 -23.32
N LYS A 28 28.42 -27.40 -22.19
CA LYS A 28 27.47 -28.51 -22.10
C LYS A 28 26.09 -28.05 -21.60
N GLN A 29 25.65 -26.86 -21.98
CA GLN A 29 24.22 -26.54 -21.85
C GLN A 29 23.43 -27.52 -22.73
N PRO A 30 22.36 -28.15 -22.22
CA PRO A 30 21.53 -29.02 -23.04
C PRO A 30 20.97 -28.18 -24.20
N ALA A 31 21.02 -28.73 -25.41
CA ALA A 31 20.54 -28.08 -26.62
C ALA A 31 19.19 -27.43 -26.36
N HIS A 32 19.14 -26.09 -26.48
CA HIS A 32 17.91 -25.33 -26.45
C HIS A 32 16.92 -26.02 -27.40
N SER A 33 15.84 -26.54 -26.83
CA SER A 33 14.83 -27.26 -27.58
C SER A 33 14.22 -26.29 -28.58
N PHE A 34 14.12 -26.64 -29.86
CA PHE A 34 13.47 -25.79 -30.88
C PHE A 34 12.08 -25.27 -30.43
N LEU A 35 11.41 -25.98 -29.51
CA LEU A 35 10.16 -25.56 -28.90
C LEU A 35 10.30 -24.37 -27.94
N SER A 36 11.41 -24.22 -27.21
CA SER A 36 11.65 -23.04 -26.36
C SER A 36 11.85 -21.79 -27.21
N ASP A 37 12.54 -21.90 -28.34
CA ASP A 37 12.78 -20.77 -29.24
C ASP A 37 11.47 -20.32 -29.93
N ILE A 38 10.60 -21.27 -30.29
CA ILE A 38 9.27 -20.96 -30.82
C ILE A 38 8.40 -20.31 -29.74
N LYS A 39 8.43 -20.82 -28.51
CA LYS A 39 7.70 -20.24 -27.37
C LYS A 39 8.16 -18.83 -27.07
N GLU A 40 9.47 -18.58 -27.07
CA GLU A 40 10.03 -17.24 -26.86
C GLU A 40 9.63 -16.28 -27.98
N LYS A 41 9.69 -16.70 -29.24
CA LYS A 41 9.24 -15.88 -30.37
C LYS A 41 7.75 -15.57 -30.31
N LEU A 42 6.92 -16.52 -29.91
CA LEU A 42 5.48 -16.30 -29.70
C LEU A 42 5.22 -15.34 -28.53
N LEU A 43 5.93 -15.49 -27.40
CA LEU A 43 5.83 -14.57 -26.28
C LEU A 43 6.26 -13.15 -26.66
N VAL A 44 7.31 -13.01 -27.47
CA VAL A 44 7.78 -11.71 -27.99
C VAL A 44 6.75 -11.12 -28.96
N LEU A 45 6.12 -11.92 -29.83
CA LEU A 45 5.08 -11.44 -30.75
C LEU A 45 3.81 -11.02 -30.00
N VAL A 46 3.35 -11.82 -29.03
CA VAL A 46 2.17 -11.50 -28.21
C VAL A 46 2.43 -10.27 -27.34
N SER A 47 3.63 -10.14 -26.75
CA SER A 47 3.98 -8.96 -25.96
C SER A 47 4.14 -7.70 -26.80
N LYS A 48 4.65 -7.80 -28.05
CA LYS A 48 4.66 -6.68 -29.00
C LYS A 48 3.25 -6.29 -29.43
N LEU A 49 2.39 -7.25 -29.75
CA LEU A 49 1.00 -6.99 -30.11
C LEU A 49 0.22 -6.35 -28.95
N LYS A 50 0.46 -6.78 -27.70
CA LYS A 50 -0.12 -6.14 -26.51
C LYS A 50 0.43 -4.74 -26.22
N ARG A 51 1.68 -4.45 -26.62
CA ARG A 51 2.26 -3.10 -26.51
C ARG A 51 1.76 -2.14 -27.59
N GLU A 52 1.41 -2.66 -28.76
CA GLU A 52 0.88 -1.88 -29.88
C GLU A 52 -0.66 -1.77 -29.86
N ALA A 53 -1.34 -2.66 -29.12
CA ALA A 53 -2.75 -2.54 -28.83
C ALA A 53 -2.98 -1.33 -27.90
N LYS A 54 -3.76 -0.37 -28.38
CA LYS A 54 -4.31 0.69 -27.54
C LYS A 54 -5.06 0.04 -26.37
N PRO A 55 -4.83 0.48 -25.12
CA PRO A 55 -5.59 -0.03 -23.99
C PRO A 55 -7.07 0.10 -24.31
N SER A 56 -7.86 -0.91 -23.96
CA SER A 56 -9.29 -0.78 -24.14
C SER A 56 -9.81 0.42 -23.32
N ALA A 57 -10.88 1.07 -23.76
CA ALA A 57 -11.45 2.20 -23.02
C ALA A 57 -11.77 1.84 -21.54
N LEU A 58 -12.04 0.56 -21.28
CA LEU A 58 -12.25 0.02 -19.93
C LEU A 58 -10.94 -0.11 -19.15
N GLU A 59 -9.85 -0.57 -19.74
CA GLU A 59 -8.52 -0.62 -19.09
C GLU A 59 -8.00 0.79 -18.75
N ALA A 60 -8.22 1.75 -19.65
CA ALA A 60 -7.91 3.16 -19.39
C ALA A 60 -8.73 3.71 -18.22
N ALA A 61 -10.02 3.39 -18.16
CA ALA A 61 -10.89 3.76 -17.05
C ALA A 61 -10.48 3.11 -15.72
N LEU A 62 -10.17 1.81 -15.73
CA LEU A 62 -9.66 1.08 -14.55
C LEU A 62 -8.37 1.72 -14.02
N SER A 63 -7.46 2.10 -14.92
CA SER A 63 -6.22 2.81 -14.54
C SER A 63 -6.51 4.13 -13.83
N CYS A 64 -7.48 4.90 -14.32
CA CYS A 64 -7.89 6.16 -13.69
C CYS A 64 -8.54 5.92 -12.31
N VAL A 65 -9.39 4.89 -12.19
CA VAL A 65 -10.02 4.50 -10.91
C VAL A 65 -8.98 4.04 -9.90
N GLN A 66 -7.96 3.29 -10.33
CA GLN A 66 -6.88 2.83 -9.46
C GLN A 66 -6.09 4.01 -8.88
N VAL A 67 -5.67 4.96 -9.71
CA VAL A 67 -4.94 6.15 -9.24
C VAL A 67 -5.82 7.02 -8.33
N ALA A 68 -7.10 7.18 -8.67
CA ALA A 68 -8.06 7.89 -7.82
C ALA A 68 -8.20 7.22 -6.45
N THR A 69 -8.25 5.89 -6.43
CA THR A 69 -8.33 5.09 -5.21
C THR A 69 -7.11 5.29 -4.35
N GLU A 70 -5.90 5.19 -4.92
CA GLU A 70 -4.66 5.43 -4.20
C GLU A 70 -4.61 6.84 -3.62
N THR A 71 -5.06 7.83 -4.38
CA THR A 71 -5.10 9.24 -3.96
C THR A 71 -6.09 9.47 -2.80
N LEU A 72 -7.30 8.89 -2.89
CA LEU A 72 -8.30 8.99 -1.83
C LEU A 72 -7.89 8.20 -0.58
N SER A 73 -7.28 7.03 -0.76
CA SER A 73 -6.83 6.16 0.32
C SER A 73 -5.77 6.81 1.21
N GLN A 74 -5.03 7.80 0.70
CA GLN A 74 -4.10 8.59 1.51
C GLN A 74 -4.81 9.54 2.49
N ARG A 75 -6.06 9.90 2.23
CA ARG A 75 -6.82 10.90 3.01
C ARG A 75 -7.88 10.27 3.88
N THR A 76 -8.53 9.22 3.40
CA THR A 76 -9.73 8.64 4.02
C THR A 76 -9.79 7.13 3.80
N ALA A 77 -10.15 6.38 4.84
CA ALA A 77 -10.36 4.93 4.74
C ALA A 77 -11.69 4.54 4.06
N ILE A 78 -12.65 5.46 4.02
CA ILE A 78 -13.97 5.27 3.40
C ILE A 78 -14.25 6.51 2.54
N PHE A 79 -14.73 6.29 1.32
CA PHE A 79 -15.06 7.36 0.37
C PHE A 79 -16.38 7.06 -0.34
N SER A 80 -17.10 8.10 -0.74
CA SER A 80 -18.33 7.96 -1.51
C SER A 80 -18.04 7.64 -2.98
N GLU A 81 -19.00 6.99 -3.65
CA GLU A 81 -18.91 6.75 -5.10
C GLU A 81 -18.71 8.04 -5.90
N ARG A 82 -19.34 9.14 -5.44
CA ARG A 82 -19.21 10.46 -6.06
C ARG A 82 -17.80 11.02 -5.93
N GLU A 83 -17.15 10.87 -4.77
CA GLU A 83 -15.77 11.32 -4.57
C GLU A 83 -14.81 10.54 -5.45
N LEU A 84 -14.97 9.22 -5.50
CA LEU A 84 -14.17 8.35 -6.36
C LEU A 84 -14.33 8.72 -7.85
N LEU A 85 -15.57 8.91 -8.31
CA LEU A 85 -15.84 9.32 -9.68
C LEU A 85 -15.21 10.68 -9.99
N THR A 86 -15.31 11.64 -9.06
CA THR A 86 -14.77 12.98 -9.25
C THR A 86 -13.24 12.95 -9.36
N GLU A 87 -12.55 12.20 -8.50
CA GLU A 87 -11.09 12.05 -8.60
C GLU A 87 -10.68 11.28 -9.85
N ALA A 88 -11.38 10.19 -10.19
CA ALA A 88 -11.09 9.42 -11.41
C ALA A 88 -11.26 10.27 -12.69
N MET A 89 -12.30 11.12 -12.73
CA MET A 89 -12.52 12.08 -13.82
C MET A 89 -11.40 13.14 -13.93
N LYS A 90 -10.75 13.52 -12.82
CA LYS A 90 -9.58 14.40 -12.89
C LYS A 90 -8.40 13.69 -13.54
N HIS A 91 -8.17 12.44 -13.16
CA HIS A 91 -7.09 11.63 -13.75
C HIS A 91 -7.33 11.31 -15.23
N SER A 92 -8.59 11.15 -15.65
CA SER A 92 -8.90 10.95 -17.07
C SER A 92 -8.55 12.13 -17.97
N LEU A 93 -8.45 13.36 -17.44
CA LEU A 93 -8.07 14.54 -18.23
C LEU A 93 -6.58 14.54 -18.61
N ILE A 94 -5.75 13.83 -17.84
CA ILE A 94 -4.30 13.75 -18.03
C ILE A 94 -3.94 12.43 -18.73
N TYR A 95 -4.87 11.47 -18.80
CA TYR A 95 -4.66 10.19 -19.45
C TYR A 95 -4.49 10.36 -20.98
N PRO A 96 -3.60 9.61 -21.65
CA PRO A 96 -3.35 9.76 -23.08
C PRO A 96 -4.55 9.49 -23.99
N GLU A 97 -5.51 8.71 -23.51
CA GLU A 97 -6.72 8.33 -24.25
C GLU A 97 -7.97 8.97 -23.67
N ARG A 98 -8.98 9.15 -24.53
CA ARG A 98 -10.28 9.70 -24.12
C ARG A 98 -11.04 8.66 -23.30
N VAL A 99 -11.13 8.89 -22.00
CA VAL A 99 -11.95 8.09 -21.09
C VAL A 99 -13.28 8.82 -20.83
N SER A 100 -14.39 8.13 -21.06
CA SER A 100 -15.73 8.68 -20.79
C SER A 100 -16.12 8.46 -19.32
N GLN A 101 -16.98 9.33 -18.79
CA GLN A 101 -17.55 9.14 -17.46
C GLN A 101 -18.25 7.78 -17.31
N GLN A 102 -18.96 7.33 -18.35
CA GLN A 102 -19.62 6.02 -18.37
C GLN A 102 -18.62 4.86 -18.25
N ALA A 103 -17.46 4.96 -18.90
CA ALA A 103 -16.42 3.95 -18.77
C ALA A 103 -15.85 3.90 -17.35
N ILE A 104 -15.70 5.05 -16.68
CA ILE A 104 -15.29 5.12 -15.26
C ILE A 104 -16.33 4.50 -14.34
N ILE A 105 -17.62 4.80 -14.55
CA ILE A 105 -18.71 4.18 -13.77
C ILE A 105 -18.67 2.66 -13.94
N GLN A 106 -18.53 2.16 -15.17
CA GLN A 106 -18.39 0.73 -15.44
C GLN A 106 -17.16 0.11 -14.78
N ALA A 107 -16.04 0.84 -14.75
CA ALA A 107 -14.83 0.42 -14.06
C ALA A 107 -15.04 0.33 -12.54
N ILE A 108 -15.73 1.30 -11.93
CA ILE A 108 -16.08 1.26 -10.50
C ILE A 108 -16.97 0.04 -10.20
N ASP A 109 -18.02 -0.17 -10.98
CA ASP A 109 -18.92 -1.33 -10.82
C ASP A 109 -18.18 -2.66 -11.05
N HIS A 110 -17.21 -2.70 -11.97
CA HIS A 110 -16.35 -3.85 -12.19
C HIS A 110 -15.51 -4.15 -10.94
N GLU A 111 -14.84 -3.15 -10.37
CA GLU A 111 -14.03 -3.31 -9.14
C GLU A 111 -14.88 -3.74 -7.94
N ILE A 112 -16.13 -3.29 -7.85
CA ILE A 112 -17.08 -3.77 -6.82
C ILE A 112 -17.42 -5.24 -7.03
N LYS A 113 -17.72 -5.66 -8.27
CA LYS A 113 -18.01 -7.07 -8.61
C LYS A 113 -16.80 -7.98 -8.37
N CYS A 114 -15.60 -7.48 -8.63
CA CYS A 114 -14.33 -8.17 -8.39
C CYS A 114 -13.94 -8.20 -6.91
N GLN A 115 -14.72 -7.58 -6.02
CA GLN A 115 -14.44 -7.48 -4.58
C GLN A 115 -13.15 -6.72 -4.25
N SER A 116 -12.65 -5.89 -5.18
CA SER A 116 -11.58 -4.92 -4.89
C SER A 116 -12.10 -3.73 -4.10
N PHE A 117 -13.38 -3.40 -4.27
CA PHE A 117 -14.11 -2.48 -3.39
C PHE A 117 -15.16 -3.23 -2.60
N TYR A 118 -15.23 -2.92 -1.31
CA TYR A 118 -16.36 -3.30 -0.47
C TYR A 118 -17.32 -2.11 -0.39
N GLU A 119 -18.60 -2.43 -0.47
CA GLU A 119 -19.67 -1.44 -0.42
C GLU A 119 -20.43 -1.51 0.89
N ALA A 120 -20.83 -0.35 1.40
CA ALA A 120 -21.76 -0.20 2.49
C ALA A 120 -22.74 0.93 2.16
N ARG A 121 -23.91 0.90 2.79
CA ARG A 121 -24.86 2.02 2.73
C ARG A 121 -24.89 2.74 4.07
N CYS A 122 -24.81 4.06 4.01
CA CYS A 122 -25.03 4.89 5.19
C CYS A 122 -26.53 4.89 5.53
N ASN A 123 -26.92 4.45 6.73
CA ASN A 123 -28.32 4.39 7.14
C ASN A 123 -29.00 5.77 7.16
N ASP A 124 -28.26 6.83 7.48
CA ASP A 124 -28.82 8.17 7.65
C ASP A 124 -29.02 8.90 6.32
N ARG A 125 -28.17 8.64 5.32
CA ARG A 125 -28.14 9.39 4.05
C ARG A 125 -28.49 8.54 2.83
N GLY A 126 -28.52 7.22 2.97
CA GLY A 126 -28.68 6.29 1.85
C GLY A 126 -27.51 6.29 0.85
N GLU A 127 -26.45 7.04 1.13
CA GLU A 127 -25.27 7.16 0.26
C GLU A 127 -24.50 5.84 0.22
N ARG A 128 -24.03 5.47 -0.99
CA ARG A 128 -23.17 4.31 -1.21
C ARG A 128 -21.73 4.72 -0.87
N LEU A 129 -21.18 4.03 0.12
CA LEU A 129 -19.82 4.20 0.58
C LEU A 129 -18.98 3.02 0.12
N LEU A 130 -17.75 3.30 -0.27
CA LEU A 130 -16.79 2.36 -0.77
C LEU A 130 -15.54 2.39 0.10
N THR A 131 -14.91 1.23 0.25
CA THR A 131 -13.60 1.07 0.89
C THR A 131 -12.84 -0.07 0.23
N THR A 132 -11.53 -0.13 0.42
CA THR A 132 -10.70 -1.23 -0.07
C THR A 132 -10.42 -2.23 1.06
N PRO A 133 -10.19 -3.52 0.74
CA PRO A 133 -9.80 -4.51 1.74
C PRO A 133 -8.54 -4.11 2.53
N TRP A 134 -7.60 -3.45 1.86
CA TRP A 134 -6.38 -2.94 2.50
C TRP A 134 -6.68 -1.87 3.55
N LEU A 135 -7.53 -0.90 3.23
CA LEU A 135 -7.92 0.16 4.18
C LEU A 135 -8.65 -0.42 5.39
N LEU A 136 -9.55 -1.39 5.19
CA LEU A 136 -10.22 -2.07 6.31
C LEU A 136 -9.24 -2.84 7.20
N THR A 137 -8.24 -3.47 6.60
CA THR A 137 -7.19 -4.17 7.36
C THR A 137 -6.39 -3.18 8.20
N LEU A 138 -5.99 -2.06 7.61
CA LEU A 138 -5.28 -0.99 8.33
C LEU A 138 -6.11 -0.42 9.49
N GLU A 139 -7.41 -0.20 9.30
CA GLU A 139 -8.30 0.25 10.37
C GLU A 139 -8.41 -0.78 11.49
N ALA A 140 -8.59 -2.06 11.15
CA ALA A 140 -8.68 -3.14 12.14
C ALA A 140 -7.37 -3.27 12.96
N GLU A 141 -6.22 -3.25 12.30
CA GLU A 141 -4.91 -3.24 12.98
C GLU A 141 -4.73 -2.00 13.85
N THR A 142 -5.18 -0.84 13.38
CA THR A 142 -5.06 0.42 14.12
C THR A 142 -5.90 0.38 15.38
N ILE A 143 -7.14 -0.10 15.31
CA ILE A 143 -8.00 -0.32 16.47
C ILE A 143 -7.33 -1.29 17.44
N GLU A 144 -6.79 -2.41 16.95
CA GLU A 144 -6.12 -3.39 17.79
C GLU A 144 -4.87 -2.80 18.50
N ARG A 145 -4.09 -1.97 17.81
CA ARG A 145 -2.95 -1.25 18.41
C ARG A 145 -3.41 -0.24 19.44
N ILE A 146 -4.50 0.48 19.21
CA ILE A 146 -5.08 1.40 20.19
C ILE A 146 -5.48 0.60 21.43
N GLU A 147 -6.23 -0.49 21.27
CA GLU A 147 -6.67 -1.34 22.38
C GLU A 147 -5.49 -1.92 23.18
N ARG A 148 -4.47 -2.46 22.49
CA ARG A 148 -3.26 -2.98 23.15
C ARG A 148 -2.48 -1.92 23.91
N ASN A 149 -2.47 -0.69 23.41
CA ASN A 149 -1.74 0.42 24.03
C ASN A 149 -2.54 1.15 25.12
N LYS A 150 -3.83 0.83 25.31
CA LYS A 150 -4.60 1.37 26.44
C LYS A 150 -3.94 0.98 27.76
N GLY A 151 -3.41 1.96 28.47
CA GLY A 151 -2.74 1.76 29.74
C GLY A 151 -1.31 1.18 29.64
N ALA A 152 -0.75 1.05 28.43
CA ALA A 152 0.64 0.61 28.24
C ALA A 152 1.65 1.64 28.80
N VAL A 153 1.32 2.92 28.72
CA VAL A 153 2.05 3.98 29.43
C VAL A 153 1.28 4.29 30.72
N PRO A 154 1.86 4.04 31.91
CA PRO A 154 1.23 4.45 33.16
C PRO A 154 1.12 5.98 33.17
N ALA A 155 -0.03 6.49 33.64
CA ALA A 155 -0.20 7.92 33.79
C ALA A 155 0.92 8.48 34.67
N LEU A 156 1.60 9.54 34.21
CA LEU A 156 2.68 10.22 34.94
C LEU A 156 2.25 10.67 36.34
N ALA A 157 0.96 10.95 36.53
CA ALA A 157 0.32 11.18 37.81
C ALA A 157 -1.08 10.58 37.80
N SER A 158 -1.51 10.04 38.94
CA SER A 158 -2.90 9.69 39.18
C SER A 158 -3.69 10.91 39.66
N LEU A 159 -5.01 10.88 39.46
CA LEU A 159 -5.91 11.93 39.98
C LEU A 159 -5.78 12.09 41.50
N GLN A 160 -5.51 10.99 42.22
CA GLN A 160 -5.23 11.00 43.65
C GLN A 160 -3.94 11.77 43.97
N THR A 161 -2.85 11.52 43.22
CA THR A 161 -1.58 12.24 43.42
C THR A 161 -1.70 13.73 43.09
N VAL A 162 -2.44 14.11 42.04
CA VAL A 162 -2.68 15.53 41.71
C VAL A 162 -3.52 16.21 42.80
N ASN A 163 -4.57 15.55 43.30
CA ASN A 163 -5.40 16.09 44.38
C ASN A 163 -4.63 16.23 45.69
N ALA A 164 -3.75 15.28 46.02
CA ALA A 164 -2.89 15.34 47.20
C ALA A 164 -1.93 16.53 47.09
N PHE A 165 -1.25 16.68 45.96
CA PHE A 165 -0.37 17.81 45.68
C PHE A 165 -1.11 19.16 45.77
N GLN A 166 -2.29 19.27 45.15
CA GLN A 166 -3.10 20.49 45.20
C GLN A 166 -3.53 20.84 46.64
N LYS A 167 -3.82 19.85 47.48
CA LYS A 167 -4.18 20.07 48.90
C LYS A 167 -2.97 20.50 49.74
N GLU A 168 -1.81 19.88 49.52
CA GLU A 168 -0.57 20.20 50.23
C GLU A 168 -0.06 21.60 49.86
N HIS A 169 -0.22 22.00 48.60
CA HIS A 169 0.27 23.29 48.09
C HIS A 169 -0.74 24.44 48.28
N ALA A 170 -2.02 24.15 48.53
CA ALA A 170 -3.06 25.14 48.80
C ALA A 170 -2.75 26.15 49.93
N PRO A 171 -2.23 25.73 51.11
CA PRO A 171 -1.91 26.67 52.19
C PRO A 171 -0.71 27.59 51.89
N CYS A 172 0.15 27.20 50.95
CA CYS A 172 1.33 27.97 50.55
C CYS A 172 1.03 29.03 49.46
N LEU A 173 -0.19 29.05 48.92
CA LEU A 173 -0.57 29.96 47.85
C LEU A 173 -1.17 31.25 48.44
N PRO A 174 -0.75 32.44 47.96
CA PRO A 174 -1.30 33.71 48.42
C PRO A 174 -2.78 33.89 48.03
N TYR A 175 -3.26 33.17 47.03
CA TYR A 175 -4.64 33.18 46.58
C TYR A 175 -5.14 31.76 46.26
N PRO A 176 -6.39 31.42 46.57
CA PRO A 176 -6.94 30.09 46.29
C PRO A 176 -7.08 29.84 44.79
N MET A 177 -6.74 28.63 44.34
CA MET A 177 -6.91 28.23 42.95
C MET A 177 -8.39 28.23 42.51
N THR A 178 -8.63 28.74 41.30
CA THR A 178 -9.96 28.75 40.65
C THR A 178 -10.37 27.35 40.17
N ARG A 179 -11.66 27.16 39.86
CA ARG A 179 -12.20 25.87 39.39
C ARG A 179 -11.59 25.40 38.07
N SER A 180 -11.18 26.31 37.19
CA SER A 180 -10.50 25.98 35.93
C SER A 180 -9.05 25.55 36.16
N GLN A 181 -8.36 26.15 37.14
CA GLN A 181 -7.00 25.79 37.52
C GLN A 181 -6.91 24.42 38.20
N LYS A 182 -7.95 24.01 38.95
CA LYS A 182 -8.01 22.69 39.59
C LYS A 182 -8.30 21.53 38.62
N LYS A 183 -8.81 21.83 37.42
CA LYS A 183 -9.19 20.85 36.40
C LYS A 183 -8.10 20.61 35.33
N ARG A 184 -7.02 21.39 35.34
CA ARG A 184 -5.84 21.18 34.49
C ARG A 184 -4.76 20.47 35.29
#